data_AF-A0A6C0H936-F1
#
_entry.id   AF-A0A6C0H936-F1
#
_cell.length_a   1.000
_cell.length_b   1.000
_cell.length_c   1.000
_cell.angle_alpha   90.00
_cell.angle_beta   90.00
_cell.angle_gamma   90.00
#
_symmetry.space_group_name_H-M   'P 1'
#
loop_
_entity.id
_entity.type
_entity.pdbx_description
1 polymer ?
#
loop_
_entity_poly.entity_id
_entity_poly.type
_entity_poly.pdbx_seq_one_letter_code
_entity_poly.pdbx_strand_id
1 'polypeptide(L)'
;MNDTVYINSYVENTKNTCFYIIFSMFLIFLFIFGPLDRFIIASIIGRFIIIIVLSYALYQNTKSTMDFSKFTNTVFKDGSWTNIKTNITCSYIFSLFILFLIIKIITGSF
;
A
#
# COMPACT_ATOMS: atom_id res chain seq x y z
N MET A 1 18.97 -21.78 -4.42
CA MET A 1 19.00 -20.86 -5.59
C MET A 1 17.63 -20.24 -5.91
N ASN A 2 16.51 -20.75 -5.35
CA ASN A 2 15.19 -20.12 -5.48
C ASN A 2 14.93 -18.99 -4.47
N ASP A 3 15.48 -19.06 -3.26
CA ASP A 3 15.11 -18.14 -2.18
C ASP A 3 15.47 -16.67 -2.46
N THR A 4 16.61 -16.45 -3.11
CA THR A 4 17.04 -15.11 -3.55
C THR A 4 16.10 -14.52 -4.60
N VAL A 5 15.50 -15.34 -5.46
CA VAL A 5 14.54 -14.89 -6.48
C VAL A 5 13.24 -14.44 -5.82
N TYR A 6 12.73 -15.21 -4.84
CA TYR A 6 11.51 -14.84 -4.09
C TYR A 6 11.72 -13.59 -3.23
N ILE A 7 12.88 -13.45 -2.58
CA ILE A 7 13.22 -12.25 -1.81
C ILE A 7 13.31 -11.03 -2.73
N ASN A 8 13.98 -11.15 -3.89
CA ASN A 8 14.07 -10.05 -4.85
C ASN A 8 12.70 -9.64 -5.39
N SER A 9 11.84 -10.62 -5.68
CA SER A 9 10.47 -10.35 -6.12
C SER A 9 9.65 -9.62 -5.05
N TYR A 10 9.76 -10.02 -3.77
CA TYR A 10 9.12 -9.31 -2.66
C TYR A 10 9.62 -7.86 -2.53
N VAL A 11 10.94 -7.64 -2.62
CA VAL A 11 11.55 -6.30 -2.54
C VAL A 11 11.06 -5.42 -3.69
N GLU A 12 11.03 -5.95 -4.92
CA GLU A 12 10.57 -5.22 -6.10
C GLU A 12 9.09 -4.86 -6.02
N ASN A 13 8.23 -5.79 -5.60
CA ASN A 13 6.81 -5.55 -5.41
C ASN A 13 6.53 -4.51 -4.32
N THR A 14 7.30 -4.55 -3.22
CA THR A 14 7.19 -3.55 -2.13
C THR A 14 7.64 -2.17 -2.61
N LYS A 15 8.70 -2.09 -3.42
CA LYS A 15 9.15 -0.84 -4.04
C LYS A 15 8.09 -0.26 -4.97
N ASN A 16 7.47 -1.09 -5.82
CA ASN A 16 6.41 -0.65 -6.72
C ASN A 16 5.17 -0.16 -5.94
N THR A 17 4.81 -0.86 -4.87
CA THR A 17 3.75 -0.42 -3.94
C THR A 17 4.04 0.97 -3.38
N CYS A 18 5.27 1.20 -2.90
CA CYS A 18 5.68 2.51 -2.38
C CYS A 18 5.54 3.61 -3.46
N PHE A 19 5.94 3.32 -4.70
CA PHE A 19 5.78 4.24 -5.82
C PHE A 19 4.31 4.59 -6.09
N TYR A 20 3.41 3.60 -6.10
CA TYR A 20 1.97 3.85 -6.27
C TYR A 20 1.38 4.75 -5.17
N ILE A 21 1.92 4.65 -3.95
CA ILE A 21 1.47 5.46 -2.82
C ILE A 21 1.99 6.89 -2.91
N ILE A 22 3.26 7.08 -3.29
CA ILE A 22 3.80 8.42 -3.57
C ILE A 22 3.02 9.09 -4.71
N PHE A 23 2.74 8.34 -5.77
CA PHE A 23 1.92 8.83 -6.88
C PHE A 23 0.50 9.18 -6.42
N SER A 24 -0.12 8.34 -5.58
CA SER A 24 -1.42 8.64 -4.98
C SER A 24 -1.39 9.90 -4.12
N MET A 25 -0.32 10.10 -3.34
CA MET A 25 -0.14 11.30 -2.52
C MET A 25 -0.07 12.57 -3.40
N PHE A 26 0.65 12.51 -4.52
CA PHE A 26 0.68 13.59 -5.49
C PHE A 26 -0.72 13.89 -6.06
N LEU A 27 -1.47 12.85 -6.45
CA LEU A 27 -2.85 13.02 -6.94
C LEU A 27 -3.78 13.60 -5.86
N ILE A 28 -3.65 13.19 -4.60
CA ILE A 28 -4.41 13.74 -3.48
C ILE A 28 -4.14 15.24 -3.34
N PHE A 29 -2.88 15.66 -3.39
CA PHE A 29 -2.53 17.09 -3.36
C PHE A 29 -3.14 17.85 -4.54
N LEU A 30 -3.11 17.26 -5.75
CA LEU A 30 -3.63 17.92 -6.95
C LEU A 30 -5.17 18.05 -6.95
N PHE A 31 -5.87 16.97 -6.62
CA PHE A 31 -7.33 16.85 -6.80
C PHE A 31 -8.15 17.17 -5.54
N ILE A 32 -7.58 17.02 -4.35
CA ILE A 32 -8.28 17.27 -3.08
C ILE A 32 -7.86 18.60 -2.47
N PHE A 33 -6.55 18.86 -2.33
CA PHE A 33 -6.06 20.11 -1.73
C PHE A 33 -5.84 21.24 -2.75
N GLY A 34 -5.74 20.90 -4.03
CA GLY A 34 -5.45 21.83 -5.12
C GLY A 34 -6.67 22.62 -5.61
N PRO A 35 -6.45 23.59 -6.52
CA PRO A 35 -7.53 24.40 -7.09
C PRO A 35 -8.54 23.59 -7.90
N LEU A 36 -8.21 22.34 -8.27
CA LEU A 36 -9.09 21.43 -8.99
C LEU A 36 -10.29 20.95 -8.16
N ASP A 37 -10.26 21.06 -6.82
CA ASP A 37 -11.43 20.73 -5.99
C ASP A 37 -12.62 21.67 -6.27
N ARG A 38 -12.35 22.88 -6.79
CA ARG A 38 -13.40 23.82 -7.22
C ARG A 38 -14.23 23.29 -8.40
N PHE A 39 -13.68 22.35 -9.17
CA PHE A 39 -14.39 21.68 -10.25
C PHE A 39 -14.97 20.35 -9.75
N ILE A 40 -16.25 20.36 -9.38
CA ILE A 40 -16.95 19.22 -8.76
C ILE A 40 -16.75 17.91 -9.53
N ILE A 41 -16.91 17.92 -10.86
CA ILE A 41 -16.77 16.72 -11.70
C ILE A 41 -15.31 16.21 -11.70
N ALA A 42 -14.34 17.13 -11.82
CA ALA A 42 -12.93 16.77 -11.83
C ALA A 42 -12.46 16.23 -10.47
N SER A 43 -12.96 16.80 -9.37
CA SER A 43 -12.71 16.32 -8.00
C SER A 43 -13.26 14.91 -7.79
N ILE A 44 -14.49 14.64 -8.22
CA ILE A 44 -15.10 13.30 -8.11
C ILE A 44 -14.32 12.26 -8.91
N ILE A 45 -13.97 12.56 -10.17
CA ILE A 45 -13.19 11.66 -11.02
C ILE A 45 -11.80 11.42 -10.42
N GLY A 46 -11.14 12.48 -9.94
CA GLY A 46 -9.83 12.41 -9.29
C GLY A 46 -9.85 11.50 -8.06
N ARG A 47 -10.85 11.64 -7.18
CA ARG A 47 -11.05 10.75 -6.02
C ARG A 47 -11.20 9.29 -6.44
N PHE A 48 -11.95 9.02 -7.51
CA PHE A 48 -12.14 7.66 -8.01
C PHE A 48 -10.82 7.05 -8.52
N ILE A 49 -10.03 7.82 -9.27
CA ILE A 49 -8.70 7.40 -9.74
C ILE A 49 -7.78 7.09 -8.55
N ILE A 50 -7.74 7.98 -7.55
CA ILE A 50 -6.92 7.77 -6.35
C ILE A 50 -7.33 6.50 -5.61
N ILE A 51 -8.64 6.25 -5.44
CA ILE A 51 -9.14 5.03 -4.79
C ILE A 51 -8.70 3.78 -5.55
N ILE A 52 -8.77 3.77 -6.88
CA ILE A 52 -8.34 2.63 -7.71
C ILE A 52 -6.85 2.36 -7.49
N VAL A 53 -6.00 3.39 -7.56
CA VAL A 53 -4.55 3.25 -7.40
C VAL A 53 -4.19 2.76 -5.99
N LEU A 54 -4.81 3.33 -4.94
CA LEU A 54 -4.57 2.92 -3.56
C LEU A 54 -5.08 1.50 -3.29
N SER A 55 -6.23 1.12 -3.84
CA SER A 55 -6.78 -0.23 -3.69
C SER A 55 -5.88 -1.26 -4.35
N TYR A 56 -5.32 -0.93 -5.52
CA TYR A 56 -4.32 -1.77 -6.18
C TYR A 56 -3.04 -1.89 -5.35
N ALA A 57 -2.53 -0.78 -4.82
CA ALA A 57 -1.36 -0.80 -3.94
C ALA A 57 -1.59 -1.63 -2.67
N LEU A 58 -2.77 -1.49 -2.04
CA LEU A 58 -3.18 -2.28 -0.88
C LEU A 58 -3.21 -3.78 -1.19
N TYR A 59 -3.83 -4.14 -2.31
CA TYR A 59 -3.89 -5.53 -2.77
C TYR A 59 -2.49 -6.09 -2.98
N GLN A 60 -1.64 -5.37 -3.72
CA GLN A 60 -0.31 -5.88 -4.05
C GLN A 60 0.59 -6.04 -2.82
N ASN A 61 0.57 -5.05 -1.93
CA ASN A 61 1.34 -5.11 -0.68
C ASN A 61 0.89 -6.30 0.18
N THR A 62 -0.42 -6.48 0.34
CA THR A 62 -0.99 -7.53 1.20
C THR A 62 -0.73 -8.92 0.62
N LYS A 63 -0.90 -9.10 -0.69
CA LYS A 63 -0.63 -10.36 -1.37
C LYS A 63 0.85 -10.73 -1.31
N SER A 64 1.73 -9.80 -1.69
CA SER A 64 3.19 -10.03 -1.65
C SER A 64 3.67 -10.35 -0.24
N THR A 65 3.13 -9.69 0.78
CA THR A 65 3.45 -9.95 2.18
C THR A 65 2.95 -11.31 2.66
N MET A 66 1.73 -11.71 2.26
CA MET A 66 1.19 -13.03 2.60
C MET A 66 1.98 -14.15 1.93
N ASP A 67 2.29 -14.02 0.65
CA ASP A 67 3.05 -15.01 -0.11
C ASP A 67 4.48 -15.12 0.46
N PHE A 68 5.10 -13.99 0.81
CA PHE A 68 6.40 -13.97 1.48
C PHE A 68 6.35 -14.63 2.86
N SER A 69 5.33 -14.35 3.68
CA SER A 69 5.17 -14.96 5.01
C SER A 69 4.99 -16.47 4.95
N LYS A 70 4.29 -16.99 3.93
CA LYS A 70 4.14 -18.43 3.71
C LYS A 70 5.46 -19.04 3.27
N PHE A 71 6.16 -18.39 2.34
CA PHE A 71 7.45 -18.84 1.83
C PHE A 71 8.51 -18.94 2.94
N THR A 72 8.59 -17.93 3.82
CA THR A 72 9.56 -17.90 4.93
C THR A 72 9.14 -18.75 6.14
N ASN A 73 7.99 -19.45 6.07
CA ASN A 73 7.42 -20.22 7.19
C ASN A 73 7.45 -19.44 8.51
N THR A 74 7.13 -18.15 8.44
CA THR A 74 7.30 -17.25 9.59
C THR A 74 6.29 -17.57 10.67
N VAL A 75 6.78 -18.08 11.79
CA VAL A 75 6.00 -18.24 13.02
C VAL A 75 6.10 -16.92 13.79
N PHE A 76 4.98 -16.38 14.28
CA PHE A 76 4.98 -15.15 15.10
C PHE A 76 4.99 -15.43 16.60
N LYS A 77 4.88 -16.71 17.00
CA LYS A 77 4.75 -17.16 18.39
C LYS A 77 6.08 -17.57 19.04
N ASP A 78 7.13 -17.76 18.26
CA ASP A 78 8.48 -17.97 18.79
C ASP A 78 9.07 -16.65 19.28
N GLY A 79 9.73 -16.67 20.43
CA GLY A 79 10.27 -15.48 21.10
C GLY A 79 11.39 -14.76 20.35
N SER A 80 11.89 -15.32 19.24
CA SER A 80 12.90 -14.67 18.40
C SER A 80 12.26 -13.71 17.39
N TRP A 81 12.54 -12.41 17.54
CA TRP A 81 12.20 -11.41 16.54
C TRP A 81 13.30 -11.33 15.48
N THR A 82 12.96 -11.65 14.23
CA THR A 82 13.89 -11.62 13.09
C THR A 82 13.52 -10.50 12.13
N ASN A 83 14.48 -10.04 11.33
CA ASN A 83 14.27 -8.98 10.32
C ASN A 83 13.12 -9.30 9.35
N ILE A 84 12.91 -10.58 9.03
CA ILE A 84 11.81 -11.06 8.18
C ILE A 84 10.47 -10.76 8.84
N LYS A 85 10.31 -11.04 10.14
CA LYS A 85 9.08 -10.73 10.90
C LYS A 85 8.84 -9.23 10.96
N THR A 86 9.89 -8.45 11.24
CA THR A 86 9.82 -6.98 11.22
C THR A 86 9.26 -6.47 9.90
N ASN A 87 9.77 -6.95 8.78
CA ASN A 87 9.34 -6.50 7.47
C ASN A 87 7.90 -6.90 7.18
N ILE A 88 7.51 -8.15 7.49
CA ILE A 88 6.13 -8.60 7.31
C ILE A 88 5.15 -7.79 8.17
N THR A 89 5.46 -7.57 9.45
CA THR A 89 4.64 -6.76 10.35
C THR A 89 4.56 -5.31 9.87
N CYS A 90 5.68 -4.72 9.44
CA CYS A 90 5.71 -3.37 8.89
C CYS A 90 4.84 -3.28 7.62
N SER A 91 4.91 -4.26 6.72
CA SER A 91 4.06 -4.29 5.53
C SER A 91 2.57 -4.38 5.88
N TYR A 92 2.17 -5.15 6.90
CA TYR A 92 0.78 -5.18 7.34
C TYR A 92 0.32 -3.87 7.98
N ILE A 93 1.16 -3.24 8.81
CA ILE A 93 0.89 -1.90 9.37
C ILE A 93 0.73 -0.88 8.23
N PHE A 94 1.58 -0.96 7.21
CA PHE A 94 1.49 -0.10 6.03
C PHE A 94 0.19 -0.31 5.25
N SER A 95 -0.24 -1.56 5.05
CA SER A 95 -1.56 -1.87 4.49
C SER A 95 -2.71 -1.25 5.30
N LEU A 96 -2.64 -1.24 6.64
CA LEU A 96 -3.66 -0.59 7.47
C LEU A 96 -3.70 0.93 7.23
N PHE A 97 -2.55 1.58 7.08
CA PHE A 97 -2.51 3.02 6.74
C PHE A 97 -3.12 3.32 5.37
N ILE A 98 -2.83 2.49 4.36
CA ILE A 98 -3.45 2.64 3.02
C ILE A 98 -4.97 2.46 3.11
N LEU A 99 -5.43 1.45 3.86
CA LEU A 99 -6.86 1.22 4.07
C LEU A 99 -7.53 2.41 4.75
N PHE A 100 -6.92 2.95 5.80
CA PHE A 100 -7.42 4.14 6.49
C PHE A 100 -7.53 5.34 5.54
N LEU A 101 -6.53 5.52 4.67
CA LEU A 101 -6.50 6.60 3.70
C LEU A 101 -7.61 6.44 2.64
N ILE A 102 -7.86 5.23 2.15
CA ILE A 102 -9.00 4.94 1.25
C ILE A 102 -10.33 5.30 1.93
N ILE A 103 -10.54 4.87 3.18
CA ILE A 103 -11.76 5.18 3.94
C ILE A 103 -11.96 6.69 4.03
N LYS A 104 -10.90 7.45 4.36
CA LYS A 104 -10.99 8.91 4.45
C LYS A 104 -11.40 9.59 3.15
N ILE A 105 -10.88 9.12 2.02
CA ILE A 105 -11.26 9.64 0.69
C ILE A 105 -12.73 9.31 0.38
N ILE A 106 -13.20 8.10 0.70
CA ILE A 106 -14.58 7.68 0.47
C ILE A 106 -15.57 8.48 1.33
N THR A 107 -15.27 8.65 2.62
CA THR A 107 -16.12 9.44 3.53
C THR A 107 -16.11 10.93 3.17
N GLY A 108 -15.19 11.38 2.31
CA GLY A 108 -15.03 12.79 1.96
C GLY A 108 -14.63 13.66 3.15
N SER A 109 -14.16 13.05 4.25
CA SER A 109 -13.64 13.74 5.43
C SER A 109 -12.15 14.00 5.22
N PHE A 110 -11.84 15.05 4.46
CA PHE A 110 -10.52 15.64 4.30
C PHE A 110 -10.62 17.16 4.45
#